data_AF-A0A4Q2KJM3-F1
#
_entry.id   AF-A0A4Q2KJM3-F1
#
_cell.length_a   1.000
_cell.length_b   1.000
_cell.length_c   1.000
_cell.angle_alpha   90.00
_cell.angle_beta   90.00
_cell.angle_gamma   90.00
#
_symmetry.space_group_name_H-M   'P 1'
#
loop_
_entity.id
_entity.type
_entity.pdbx_description
1 polymer ?
#
loop_
_entity_poly.entity_id
_entity_poly.type
_entity_poly.pdbx_seq_one_letter_code
_entity_poly.pdbx_strand_id
1 'polypeptide(L)'
;MSRFDNCIDWFAAVAALAIWTAQFMAKWAASVIFPDAAPGRIIGLLLSLAGLAALVWLWRWRRVRSLWTTAGLAIAIAALATAFDTLPALFG
;
A
#
# COMPACT_ATOMS: atom_id res chain seq x y z
N MET A 1 6.98 0.36 -34.14
CA MET A 1 7.58 0.96 -32.92
C MET A 1 7.55 -0.08 -31.81
N SER A 2 8.69 -0.65 -31.41
CA SER A 2 8.76 -1.51 -30.22
C SER A 2 8.50 -0.64 -28.98
N ARG A 3 7.49 -1.01 -28.19
CA ARG A 3 7.16 -0.32 -26.93
C ARG A 3 8.35 -0.52 -25.99
N PHE A 4 9.03 0.56 -25.62
CA PHE A 4 10.14 0.51 -24.69
C PHE A 4 9.59 0.12 -23.32
N ASP A 5 9.82 -1.12 -22.89
CA ASP A 5 9.39 -1.62 -21.59
C ASP A 5 10.47 -1.28 -20.56
N ASN A 6 10.22 -0.26 -19.76
CA ASN A 6 11.12 0.09 -18.67
C ASN A 6 10.92 -0.91 -17.51
N CYS A 7 11.65 -2.02 -17.55
CA CYS A 7 11.62 -3.04 -16.49
C CYS A 7 12.11 -2.51 -15.12
N ILE A 8 12.76 -1.34 -15.11
CA ILE A 8 13.40 -0.73 -13.95
C ILE A 8 12.76 0.65 -13.69
N ASP A 9 11.48 0.68 -13.31
CA ASP A 9 10.80 1.90 -12.87
C ASP A 9 10.98 2.09 -11.34
N TRP A 10 12.14 2.62 -10.95
CA TRP A 10 12.45 2.92 -9.55
C TRP A 10 11.52 3.98 -8.94
N PHE A 11 11.00 4.92 -9.74
CA PHE A 11 10.09 5.93 -9.23
C PHE A 11 8.77 5.30 -8.78
N ALA A 12 8.20 4.38 -9.58
CA ALA A 12 7.02 3.63 -9.17
C ALA A 12 7.29 2.75 -7.94
N ALA A 13 8.48 2.17 -7.84
CA ALA A 13 8.86 1.40 -6.66
C ALA A 13 8.92 2.26 -5.38
N VAL A 14 9.57 3.43 -5.44
CA VAL A 14 9.60 4.37 -4.32
C VAL A 14 8.20 4.89 -3.99
N ALA A 15 7.38 5.19 -5.00
CA ALA A 15 6.00 5.62 -4.78
C ALA A 15 5.16 4.54 -4.07
N ALA A 16 5.31 3.27 -4.43
CA ALA A 16 4.62 2.16 -3.78
C ALA A 16 4.98 2.06 -2.29
N LEU A 17 6.28 2.14 -1.97
CA LEU A 17 6.75 2.13 -0.59
C LEU A 17 6.30 3.38 0.18
N ALA A 18 6.30 4.55 -0.46
CA ALA A 18 5.82 5.79 0.15
C ALA A 18 4.31 5.72 0.49
N ILE A 19 3.50 5.13 -0.40
CA ILE A 19 2.06 4.89 -0.15
C ILE A 19 1.88 4.00 1.09
N TRP A 20 2.60 2.87 1.15
CA TRP A 20 2.53 1.99 2.32
C TRP A 20 2.97 2.70 3.60
N THR A 21 4.13 3.37 3.59
CA THR A 21 4.63 4.10 4.77
C THR A 21 3.64 5.16 5.25
N ALA A 22 3.07 5.96 4.34
CA ALA A 22 2.10 6.98 4.70
C ALA A 22 0.83 6.38 5.32
N GLN A 23 0.33 5.30 4.73
CA GLN A 23 -0.83 4.58 5.25
C GLN A 23 -0.55 3.94 6.62
N PHE A 24 0.62 3.31 6.79
CA PHE A 24 1.04 2.71 8.05
C PHE A 24 1.14 3.76 9.16
N MET A 25 1.79 4.89 8.88
CA MET A 25 1.92 5.99 9.84
C MET A 25 0.57 6.58 10.23
N ALA A 26 -0.37 6.70 9.30
CA ALA A 26 -1.72 7.16 9.61
C ALA A 26 -2.47 6.17 10.53
N LYS A 27 -2.31 4.86 10.30
CA LYS A 27 -2.90 3.84 11.18
C LYS A 27 -2.26 3.84 12.57
N TRP A 28 -0.93 3.96 12.62
CA TRP A 28 -0.20 4.09 13.85
C TRP A 28 -0.69 5.30 14.66
N ALA A 29 -0.83 6.46 14.02
CA ALA A 29 -1.40 7.65 14.66
C ALA A 29 -2.83 7.42 15.17
N ALA A 30 -3.69 6.75 14.39
CA ALA A 30 -5.05 6.40 14.83
C ALA A 30 -5.04 5.47 16.06
N SER A 31 -4.11 4.52 16.12
CA SER A 31 -3.97 3.61 17.27
C SER A 31 -3.52 4.34 18.55
N VAL A 32 -2.72 5.40 18.41
CA VAL A 32 -2.30 6.25 19.54
C VAL A 32 -3.46 7.13 20.04
N ILE A 33 -4.28 7.67 19.13
CA ILE A 33 -5.42 8.53 19.49
C ILE A 33 -6.59 7.74 20.09
N PHE A 34 -6.84 6.53 19.56
CA PHE A 34 -7.97 5.67 19.94
C PHE A 34 -7.48 4.30 20.43
N PRO A 35 -6.79 4.24 21.59
CA PRO A 35 -6.25 2.98 22.10
C PRO A 35 -7.39 2.00 22.41
N ASP A 36 -7.30 0.78 21.87
CA ASP A 36 -8.23 -0.34 22.08
C ASP A 36 -9.71 -0.06 21.80
N ALA A 37 -10.01 1.07 21.16
CA ALA A 37 -11.38 1.49 20.92
C ALA A 37 -11.84 1.02 19.53
N ALA A 38 -13.11 0.60 19.44
CA ALA A 38 -13.73 0.22 18.17
C ALA A 38 -13.56 1.27 17.04
N PRO A 39 -13.62 2.59 17.31
CA PRO A 39 -13.34 3.61 16.29
C PRO A 39 -11.93 3.52 15.69
N GLY A 40 -10.91 3.23 16.50
CA GLY A 40 -9.53 3.08 16.04
C GLY A 40 -9.38 1.92 15.04
N ARG A 41 -10.07 0.81 15.30
CA ARG A 41 -10.11 -0.35 14.39
C ARG A 41 -10.78 -0.02 13.05
N ILE A 42 -11.91 0.68 13.07
CA ILE A 42 -12.63 1.10 11.85
C ILE A 42 -11.77 2.04 11.02
N ILE A 43 -11.15 3.05 11.64
CA ILE A 43 -10.23 3.97 10.96
C ILE A 43 -9.06 3.17 10.36
N GLY A 44 -8.51 2.23 11.12
CA GLY A 44 -7.43 1.35 10.65
C GLY A 44 -7.80 0.56 9.39
N LEU A 45 -9.02 0.01 9.33
CA LEU A 45 -9.54 -0.70 8.16
C LEU A 45 -9.72 0.23 6.96
N LEU A 46 -10.33 1.40 7.16
CA LEU A 46 -10.53 2.39 6.10
C LEU A 46 -9.20 2.86 5.50
N LEU A 47 -8.19 3.10 6.33
CA LEU A 47 -6.85 3.48 5.88
C LEU A 47 -6.18 2.37 5.08
N SER A 48 -6.36 1.12 5.47
CA SER A 48 -5.86 -0.03 4.69
C SER A 48 -6.55 -0.19 3.35
N LEU A 49 -7.88 -0.02 3.29
CA LEU A 49 -8.60 0.01 2.01
C LEU A 49 -8.10 1.15 1.11
N ALA A 50 -7.88 2.34 1.69
CA ALA A 50 -7.32 3.47 0.97
C ALA A 50 -5.90 3.19 0.45
N GLY A 51 -5.04 2.56 1.25
CA GLY A 51 -3.68 2.16 0.85
C GLY A 51 -3.69 1.16 -0.31
N LEU A 52 -4.52 0.11 -0.24
CA LEU A 52 -4.67 -0.86 -1.32
C LEU A 52 -5.23 -0.20 -2.59
N ALA A 53 -6.23 0.67 -2.46
CA ALA A 53 -6.77 1.42 -3.60
C ALA A 53 -5.71 2.31 -4.25
N ALA A 54 -4.87 2.98 -3.46
CA ALA A 54 -3.76 3.79 -3.96
C ALA A 54 -2.71 2.95 -4.70
N LEU A 55 -2.39 1.74 -4.22
CA LEU A 55 -1.49 0.82 -4.91
C LEU A 55 -2.08 0.31 -6.24
N VAL A 56 -3.37 -0.02 -6.27
CA VAL A 56 -4.08 -0.40 -7.52
C VAL A 56 -4.11 0.76 -8.51
N TRP A 57 -4.33 1.98 -8.01
CA TRP A 57 -4.28 3.17 -8.85
C TRP A 57 -2.87 3.40 -9.41
N LEU A 58 -1.83 3.27 -8.59
CA LEU A 58 -0.43 3.37 -9.03
C LEU A 58 -0.10 2.32 -10.09
N TRP A 59 -0.54 1.06 -9.89
CA TRP A 59 -0.37 -0.04 -10.85
C TRP A 59 -0.95 0.33 -12.23
N ARG A 60 -2.18 0.86 -12.24
CA ARG A 60 -2.88 1.26 -13.47
C ARG A 60 -2.24 2.48 -14.12
N TRP A 61 -1.89 3.50 -13.33
CA TRP A 61 -1.34 4.76 -13.83
C TRP A 61 0.05 4.57 -14.45
N ARG A 62 0.91 3.78 -13.79
CA ARG A 62 2.25 3.44 -14.30
C ARG A 62 2.21 2.31 -15.33
N ARG A 63 1.02 1.76 -15.64
CA ARG A 63 0.80 0.67 -16.60
C ARG A 63 1.73 -0.51 -16.34
N VAL A 64 1.87 -0.89 -15.06
CA VAL A 64 2.74 -2.00 -14.65
C VAL A 64 2.24 -3.28 -15.32
N ARG A 65 3.12 -3.90 -16.12
CA ARG A 65 2.75 -5.03 -16.99
C ARG A 65 2.92 -6.39 -16.33
N SER A 66 3.79 -6.47 -15.32
CA SER A 66 4.18 -7.73 -14.70
C SER A 66 4.64 -7.51 -13.26
N LEU A 67 4.35 -8.50 -12.42
CA LEU A 67 4.85 -8.59 -11.04
C LEU A 67 6.37 -8.78 -10.98
N TRP A 68 7.00 -9.26 -12.08
CA TRP A 68 8.45 -9.50 -12.16
C TRP A 68 9.27 -8.25 -12.50
N THR A 69 8.64 -7.08 -12.57
CA THR A 69 9.33 -5.79 -12.71
C THR A 69 9.64 -5.20 -11.34
N THR A 70 10.62 -4.31 -11.23
CA THR A 70 10.94 -3.64 -9.95
C THR A 70 9.71 -2.95 -9.35
N ALA A 71 8.91 -2.28 -10.17
CA ALA A 71 7.66 -1.64 -9.74
C ALA A 71 6.60 -2.66 -9.32
N GLY A 72 6.45 -3.75 -10.08
CA GLY A 72 5.51 -4.82 -9.77
C GLY A 72 5.82 -5.49 -8.42
N LEU A 73 7.09 -5.81 -8.18
CA LEU A 73 7.56 -6.38 -6.91
C LEU A 73 7.34 -5.41 -5.75
N ALA A 74 7.68 -4.13 -5.91
CA ALA A 74 7.49 -3.14 -4.87
C ALA A 74 6.00 -2.96 -4.50
N ILE A 75 5.11 -2.92 -5.50
CA ILE A 75 3.67 -2.87 -5.26
C ILE A 75 3.17 -4.15 -4.57
N ALA A 76 3.67 -5.33 -4.96
CA ALA A 76 3.28 -6.59 -4.33
C ALA A 76 3.72 -6.64 -2.85
N ILE A 77 4.95 -6.22 -2.55
CA ILE A 77 5.47 -6.15 -1.18
C ILE A 77 4.64 -5.15 -0.36
N ALA A 78 4.40 -3.95 -0.89
CA ALA A 78 3.58 -2.94 -0.22
C ALA A 78 2.15 -3.41 0.05
N ALA A 79 1.54 -4.15 -0.89
CA ALA A 79 0.22 -4.73 -0.73
C ALA A 79 0.19 -5.84 0.34
N LEU A 80 1.19 -6.72 0.35
CA LEU A 80 1.33 -7.76 1.37
C LEU A 80 1.55 -7.17 2.76
N ALA A 81 2.41 -6.16 2.88
CA ALA A 81 2.63 -5.44 4.13
C ALA A 81 1.33 -4.78 4.60
N THR A 82 0.62 -4.09 3.72
CA THR A 82 -0.69 -3.49 4.03
C THR A 82 -1.71 -4.52 4.54
N ALA A 83 -1.74 -5.72 3.94
CA ALA A 83 -2.61 -6.81 4.36
C ALA A 83 -2.19 -7.42 5.71
N PHE A 84 -0.89 -7.56 5.96
CA PHE A 84 -0.41 -8.01 7.27
C PHE A 84 -0.75 -6.98 8.35
N ASP A 85 -0.54 -5.70 8.07
CA ASP A 85 -0.83 -4.61 8.98
C ASP A 85 -2.35 -4.45 9.23
N THR A 86 -3.24 -5.01 8.39
CA THR A 86 -4.69 -5.03 8.67
C THR A 86 -5.11 -5.98 9.77
N LEU A 87 -4.30 -6.99 10.10
CA LEU A 87 -4.68 -8.04 11.04
C LEU A 87 -5.11 -7.49 12.42
N PRO A 88 -4.38 -6.56 13.06
CA PRO A 88 -4.81 -5.99 14.34
C PRO A 88 -6.16 -5.28 14.26
N ALA A 89 -6.43 -4.59 13.14
CA ALA A 89 -7.70 -3.90 12.95
C ALA A 89 -8.89 -4.88 12.77
N LEU A 90 -8.63 -6.10 12.30
CA LEU A 90 -9.63 -7.16 12.11
C LEU A 90 -9.87 -7.99 13.37
N PHE A 91 -8.81 -8.36 14.08
CA PHE A 91 -8.88 -9.33 15.18
C PHE A 91 -8.87 -8.72 16.57
N GLY A 92 -8.37 -7.48 16.71
CA GLY A 92 -8.17 -6.85 18.01
C GLY A 92 -6.82 -7.20 18.59
#